data_AF-A0A382U0J5-F1
#
_entry.id   AF-A0A382U0J5-F1
#
_cell.length_a   1.000
_cell.length_b   1.000
_cell.length_c   1.000
_cell.angle_alpha   90.00
_cell.angle_beta   90.00
_cell.angle_gamma   90.00
#
_symmetry.space_group_name_H-M   'P 1'
#
loop_
_entity.id
_entity.type
_entity.pdbx_description
1 polymer ?
#
loop_
_entity_poly.entity_id
_entity_poly.type
_entity_poly.pdbx_seq_one_letter_code
_entity_poly.pdbx_strand_id
1 'polypeptide(L)' 'MIIFQGTEDKIVPPSQAEIMAQGLRDKKIPFSLVMYEGEQHGFRQS' A
#
# COMPACT_ATOMS: atom_id res chain seq x y z
N MET A 1 -11.60 5.06 -1.76
CA MET A 1 -10.91 3.76 -1.56
C MET A 1 -9.79 3.94 -0.54
N ILE A 2 -9.46 2.94 0.26
CA ILE A 2 -8.36 3.01 1.21
C ILE A 2 -7.43 1.82 0.95
N ILE A 3 -6.13 2.08 0.85
CA ILE A 3 -5.07 1.08 0.65
C ILE A 3 -4.23 1.03 1.93
N PHE A 4 -4.05 -0.17 2.45
CA PHE A 4 -3.18 -0.47 3.58
C PHE A 4 -2.03 -1.35 3.08
N GLN A 5 -0.79 -0.98 3.39
CA GLN A 5 0.38 -1.69 2.90
C GLN A 5 1.45 -1.74 3.99
N GLY A 6 1.99 -2.93 4.26
CA GLY A 6 3.17 -3.09 5.11
C GLY A 6 4.45 -2.78 4.34
N THR A 7 5.43 -2.12 4.98
CA THR A 7 6.70 -1.76 4.31
C THR A 7 7.64 -2.95 4.10
N GLU A 8 7.44 -4.05 4.83
CA GLU A 8 8.23 -5.28 4.72
C GLU A 8 7.49 -6.43 4.01
N ASP A 9 6.33 -6.16 3.38
CA ASP A 9 5.60 -7.15 2.61
C ASP A 9 6.40 -7.60 1.39
N LYS A 10 6.86 -8.84 1.38
CA LYS A 10 7.59 -9.47 0.27
C LYS A 10 6.67 -10.22 -0.70
N ILE A 11 5.44 -10.51 -0.31
CA ILE A 11 4.46 -11.23 -1.13
C ILE A 11 3.75 -10.27 -2.07
N VAL A 12 3.33 -9.11 -1.54
CA VAL A 12 2.75 -7.99 -2.27
C VAL A 12 3.58 -6.75 -1.95
N PRO A 13 4.62 -6.44 -2.76
CA PRO A 13 5.57 -5.39 -2.44
C PRO A 13 4.95 -3.97 -2.37
N PRO A 14 5.52 -3.06 -1.56
CA PRO A 14 5.06 -1.66 -1.45
C PRO A 14 4.88 -0.94 -2.79
N SER A 15 5.75 -1.21 -3.77
CA SER A 15 5.68 -0.63 -5.11
C SER A 15 4.34 -0.90 -5.80
N GLN A 16 3.66 -2.00 -5.48
CA GLN A 16 2.35 -2.30 -6.07
C GLN A 16 1.25 -1.38 -5.52
N ALA A 17 1.27 -1.08 -4.22
CA ALA A 17 0.38 -0.10 -3.61
C ALA A 17 0.64 1.32 -4.17
N GLU A 18 1.91 1.68 -4.41
CA GLU A 18 2.28 2.95 -5.04
C GLU A 18 1.75 3.07 -6.47
N ILE A 19 1.87 2.02 -7.30
CA ILE A 19 1.33 1.99 -8.66
C ILE A 19 -0.20 2.18 -8.64
N MET A 20 -0.90 1.49 -7.72
CA MET A 20 -2.35 1.65 -7.57
C MET A 20 -2.72 3.08 -7.14
N ALA A 21 -2.02 3.63 -6.15
CA ALA A 21 -2.21 5.00 -5.68
C ALA A 21 -2.00 6.03 -6.80
N GLN A 22 -0.96 5.85 -7.62
CA GLN A 22 -0.70 6.73 -8.75
C GLN A 22 -1.83 6.66 -9.78
N GLY A 23 -2.30 5.47 -10.14
CA GLY A 23 -3.42 5.32 -11.08
C GLY A 23 -4.72 5.97 -10.60
N LEU A 24 -4.99 5.96 -9.29
CA LEU A 24 -6.14 6.67 -8.71
C LEU A 24 -5.96 8.18 -8.73
N ARG A 25 -4.75 8.65 -8.43
CA ARG A 25 -4.37 10.06 -8.48
C ARG A 25 -4.56 10.63 -9.87
N ASP A 26 -4.07 9.94 -10.90
CA ASP A 26 -4.19 10.35 -12.30
C ASP A 26 -5.66 10.43 -12.75
N LYS A 27 -6.49 9.52 -12.25
CA LYS A 27 -7.94 9.49 -12.50
C LYS A 27 -8.74 10.44 -11.60
N LYS A 28 -8.09 11.18 -10.69
CA LYS A 28 -8.73 12.07 -9.70
C LYS A 28 -9.78 11.37 -8.84
N ILE A 29 -9.58 10.09 -8.55
CA ILE A 29 -10.47 9.30 -7.68
C ILE A 29 -10.02 9.52 -6.23
N PRO A 30 -10.91 9.91 -5.30
CA PRO A 30 -10.53 10.05 -3.89
C PRO A 30 -10.04 8.74 -3.27
N PHE A 31 -8.85 8.77 -2.68
CA PHE A 31 -8.26 7.63 -2.01
C PHE A 31 -7.37 8.04 -0.84
N SER A 32 -7.03 7.06 0.00
CA SER A 32 -5.95 7.17 1.00
C SER A 32 -5.01 5.97 0.85
N LEU A 33 -3.71 6.21 1.00
CA LEU A 33 -2.68 5.19 1.10
C LEU A 33 -2.05 5.34 2.49
N VAL A 34 -2.08 4.26 3.28
CA VAL A 34 -1.46 4.21 4.60
C VAL A 34 -0.42 3.10 4.60
N MET A 35 0.82 3.50 4.85
CA MET A 35 1.97 2.61 4.97
C MET A 35 2.19 2.26 6.44
N TYR A 36 2.33 0.97 6.75
CA TYR A 36 2.65 0.49 8.08
C TYR A 36 4.10 0.02 8.13
N GLU A 37 4.93 0.77 8.83
CA GLU A 37 6.37 0.49 8.96
C GLU A 37 6.60 -0.84 9.71
N GLY A 38 7.49 -1.69 9.18
CA GLY A 38 7.87 -2.97 9.78
C GLY A 38 6.85 -4.11 9.59
N GLU A 39 5.70 -3.85 8.97
CA GLU A 39 4.67 -4.86 8.75
C GLU A 39 4.92 -5.66 7.46
N GLN A 40 4.75 -6.99 7.53
CA GLN A 40 4.79 -7.89 6.39
C GLN A 40 3.39 -8.16 5.79
N HIS A 41 3.29 -9.17 4.90
CA HIS A 41 2.01 -9.64 4.37
C HIS A 41 1.08 -10.10 5.50
N GLY A 42 -0.10 -9.51 5.57
CA GLY A 42 -1.09 -9.80 6.60
C GLY A 42 -0.90 -9.05 7.93
N PHE A 43 -0.04 -8.01 7.98
CA PHE A 43 0.12 -7.12 9.14
C PHE A 43 0.50 -7.86 10.43
N ARG A 44 1.56 -8.66 10.32
CA ARG A 44 2.24 -9.24 11.47
C ARG A 44 3.64 -8.68 11.50
N GLN A 45 3.99 -8.03 12.61
CA GLN A 45 5.38 -7.65 12.89
C GLN A 45 6.25 -8.90 12.93
N SER A 46 7.34 -8.87 12.19
CA SER A 46 8.39 -9.88 12.22
C SER A 46 9.47 -9.59 13.26
#